data_AF-A0AAU2CPJ8-F1
#
_entry.id   AF-A0AAU2CPJ8-F1
#
_cell.length_a   1.000
_cell.length_b   1.000
_cell.length_c   1.000
_cell.angle_alpha   90.00
_cell.angle_beta   90.00
_cell.angle_gamma   90.00
#
_symmetry.space_group_name_H-M   'P 1'
#
loop_
_entity.id
_entity.type
_entity.pdbx_description
1 polymer ?
#
loop_
_entity_poly.entity_id
_entity_poly.type
_entity_poly.pdbx_seq_one_letter_code
_entity_poly.pdbx_strand_id
1 'polypeptide(L)'
;MRHARATVQMRVIAAREPDGQDDVRTIAEQAGLPLDVARQVASGNLDTAVGACEDVEHRPLSDGGLCRVSFLLCFACPNALATARHLPRIVYLFQSLQSLRSVVPAAVWKADWEAHHRRVGDLLDQHADPRQHPALLARLTGQERGLIDRLLERRLDP
;
A
#
# COMPACT_ATOMS: atom_id res chain seq x y z
N MET A 1 -13.53 -10.78 -23.08
CA MET A 1 -12.98 -9.57 -22.43
C MET A 1 -11.83 -10.00 -21.54
N ARG A 2 -10.60 -9.61 -21.85
CA ARG A 2 -9.41 -9.98 -21.07
C ARG A 2 -9.50 -9.28 -19.71
N HIS A 3 -9.90 -9.99 -18.66
CA HIS A 3 -9.57 -9.59 -17.30
C HIS A 3 -8.06 -9.71 -17.15
N ALA A 4 -7.32 -8.66 -17.55
CA ALA A 4 -5.95 -8.50 -17.11
C ALA A 4 -5.99 -8.71 -15.59
N ARG A 5 -5.28 -9.73 -15.11
CA ARG A 5 -5.20 -9.99 -13.66
C ARG A 5 -4.76 -8.68 -13.03
N ALA A 6 -5.50 -8.22 -12.01
CA ALA A 6 -5.07 -7.10 -11.20
C ALA A 6 -3.86 -7.58 -10.41
N THR A 7 -2.69 -7.53 -11.03
CA THR A 7 -1.46 -8.06 -10.46
C THR A 7 -0.90 -7.02 -9.50
N VAL A 8 -0.45 -7.46 -8.34
CA VAL A 8 0.33 -6.63 -7.41
C VAL A 8 1.67 -6.31 -8.07
N GLN A 9 2.05 -5.04 -8.10
CA GLN A 9 3.38 -4.58 -8.56
C GLN A 9 4.12 -3.81 -7.47
N MET A 10 3.39 -3.39 -6.43
CA MET A 10 3.99 -2.77 -5.26
C MET A 10 4.94 -3.76 -4.58
N ARG A 11 6.18 -3.34 -4.37
CA ARG A 11 7.20 -4.12 -3.66
C ARG A 11 6.97 -4.04 -2.15
N VAL A 12 7.36 -5.07 -1.39
CA VAL A 12 7.36 -5.04 0.08
C VAL A 12 8.74 -5.41 0.59
N ILE A 13 9.35 -4.51 1.36
CA ILE A 13 10.66 -4.71 1.99
C ILE A 13 10.47 -4.68 3.51
N ALA A 14 10.32 -5.86 4.11
CA ALA A 14 10.07 -6.02 5.54
C ALA A 14 11.37 -6.15 6.37
N ALA A 15 12.45 -5.50 5.95
CA ALA A 15 13.72 -5.52 6.66
C ALA A 15 13.71 -4.52 7.82
N ARG A 16 14.01 -5.01 9.03
CA ARG A 16 14.07 -4.20 10.23
C ARG A 16 15.37 -4.39 10.98
N GLU A 17 15.87 -3.28 11.50
CA GLU A 17 16.94 -3.25 12.50
C GLU A 17 16.43 -3.77 13.86
N PRO A 18 17.33 -4.20 14.76
CA PRO A 18 16.97 -4.69 16.10
C PRO A 18 16.18 -3.69 16.95
N ASP A 19 16.32 -2.39 16.68
CA ASP A 19 15.60 -1.31 17.36
C ASP A 19 14.18 -1.08 16.80
N GLY A 20 13.79 -1.84 15.76
CA GLY A 20 12.49 -1.80 15.12
C GLY A 20 12.36 -0.79 13.97
N GLN A 21 13.42 -0.05 13.64
CA GLN A 21 13.46 0.83 12.48
C GLN A 21 13.64 0.04 11.18
N ASP A 22 13.26 0.64 10.05
CA ASP A 22 13.49 0.01 8.74
C ASP A 22 14.99 0.11 8.37
N ASP A 23 15.59 -0.99 7.92
CA ASP A 23 16.99 -1.00 7.49
C ASP A 23 17.15 -0.32 6.13
N VAL A 24 17.77 0.87 6.14
CA VAL A 24 18.02 1.69 4.95
C VAL A 24 18.86 0.97 3.89
N ARG A 25 19.88 0.21 4.29
CA ARG A 25 20.76 -0.50 3.34
C ARG A 25 19.98 -1.61 2.65
N THR A 26 19.24 -2.40 3.42
CA THR A 26 18.41 -3.45 2.84
C THR A 26 17.30 -2.87 1.96
N ILE A 27 16.69 -1.73 2.33
CA ILE A 27 15.75 -1.01 1.44
C ILE A 27 16.42 -0.64 0.13
N ALA A 28 17.59 0.00 0.16
CA ALA A 28 18.30 0.42 -1.04
C ALA A 28 18.61 -0.76 -1.97
N GLU A 29 19.16 -1.84 -1.41
CA GLU A 29 19.56 -3.03 -2.18
C GLU A 29 18.36 -3.76 -2.78
N GLN A 30 17.32 -4.04 -1.98
CA GLN A 30 16.16 -4.81 -2.46
C GLN A 30 15.23 -3.99 -3.35
N ALA A 31 15.13 -2.68 -3.14
CA ALA A 31 14.35 -1.81 -4.02
C ALA A 31 15.12 -1.40 -5.28
N GLY A 32 16.45 -1.54 -5.31
CA GLY A 32 17.30 -0.95 -6.35
C GLY A 32 17.31 0.57 -6.30
N LEU A 33 17.26 1.15 -5.09
CA LEU A 33 17.15 2.58 -4.86
C LEU A 33 18.49 3.21 -4.47
N PRO A 34 18.74 4.49 -4.84
CA PRO A 34 19.78 5.29 -4.23
C PRO A 34 19.61 5.36 -2.70
N LEU A 35 20.71 5.38 -1.95
CA LEU A 35 20.69 5.39 -0.49
C LEU A 35 19.95 6.60 0.10
N ASP A 36 19.99 7.76 -0.55
CA ASP A 36 19.25 8.95 -0.14
C ASP A 36 17.74 8.76 -0.31
N VAL A 37 17.28 8.14 -1.41
CA VAL A 37 15.86 7.78 -1.59
C VAL A 37 15.44 6.73 -0.56
N ALA A 38 16.28 5.71 -0.32
CA ALA A 38 16.01 4.69 0.69
C ALA A 38 15.91 5.28 2.12
N ARG A 39 16.70 6.31 2.45
CA ARG A 39 16.56 7.06 3.72
C ARG A 39 15.23 7.79 3.80
N GLN A 40 14.80 8.45 2.73
CA GLN A 40 13.51 9.14 2.70
C GLN A 40 12.34 8.16 2.76
N VAL A 41 12.48 6.97 2.17
CA VAL A 41 11.57 5.85 2.43
C VAL A 41 11.62 5.53 3.91
N ALA A 42 12.74 5.13 4.50
CA ALA A 42 12.81 4.70 5.91
C ALA A 42 12.27 5.74 6.90
N SER A 43 12.47 7.04 6.65
CA SER A 43 11.98 8.12 7.50
C SER A 43 10.50 8.47 7.29
N GLY A 44 9.86 7.91 6.27
CA GLY A 44 8.47 8.20 5.90
C GLY A 44 8.26 9.48 5.10
N ASN A 45 9.33 10.15 4.63
CA ASN A 45 9.22 11.39 3.85
C ASN A 45 8.54 11.19 2.49
N LEU A 46 8.58 9.96 1.97
CA LEU A 46 7.93 9.57 0.71
C LEU A 46 6.58 8.88 0.92
N ASP A 47 6.04 8.91 2.15
CA ASP A 47 4.82 8.18 2.47
C ASP A 47 3.59 8.77 1.78
N THR A 48 2.87 7.87 1.14
CA THR A 48 1.51 8.01 0.63
C THR A 48 0.52 7.37 1.61
N ALA A 49 -0.76 7.28 1.23
CA ALA A 49 -1.78 6.67 2.07
C ALA A 49 -1.51 5.18 2.40
N VAL A 50 -0.86 4.43 1.50
CA VAL A 50 -0.75 2.96 1.62
C VAL A 50 0.68 2.43 1.58
N GLY A 51 1.66 3.24 1.20
CA GLY A 51 3.09 2.90 1.19
C GLY A 51 3.95 4.14 0.97
N ALA A 52 5.12 3.97 0.37
CA ALA A 52 5.95 5.05 -0.16
C ALA A 52 5.91 5.07 -1.70
N CYS A 53 6.17 6.23 -2.29
CA CYS A 53 6.34 6.40 -3.74
C CYS A 53 7.75 6.90 -4.03
N GLU A 54 8.54 6.12 -4.78
CA GLU A 54 9.92 6.49 -5.10
C GLU A 54 10.05 7.48 -6.26
N ASP A 55 9.03 7.53 -7.13
CA ASP A 55 9.00 8.41 -8.30
C ASP A 55 7.56 8.80 -8.63
N VAL A 56 7.15 9.97 -8.11
CA VAL A 56 5.81 10.53 -8.31
C VAL A 56 5.67 11.21 -9.68
N GLU A 57 6.77 11.52 -10.35
CA GLU A 57 6.81 12.27 -11.61
C GLU A 57 6.73 11.34 -12.83
N HIS A 58 7.25 10.12 -12.74
CA HIS A 58 7.26 9.15 -13.83
C HIS A 58 6.34 7.95 -13.55
N ARG A 59 5.03 8.21 -13.55
CA ARG A 59 4.01 7.17 -13.34
C ARG A 59 3.77 6.34 -14.61
N PRO A 60 3.89 5.00 -14.58
CA PRO A 60 3.60 4.14 -15.74
C PRO A 60 2.12 4.02 -16.13
N LEU A 61 1.21 4.58 -15.32
CA LEU A 61 -0.23 4.37 -15.38
C LEU A 61 -1.03 5.66 -15.70
N SER A 62 -0.36 6.78 -16.05
CA SER A 62 -0.97 8.01 -16.60
C SER A 62 -0.24 8.49 -17.85
N ASP A 63 -0.84 9.45 -18.54
CA ASP A 63 -0.35 10.10 -19.76
C ASP A 63 0.82 11.10 -19.50
N GLY A 64 1.60 10.89 -18.43
CA GLY A 64 2.67 11.80 -17.97
C GLY A 64 2.26 12.74 -16.83
N GLY A 65 3.27 13.41 -16.24
CA GLY A 65 3.10 14.35 -15.12
C GLY A 65 2.94 13.69 -13.74
N LEU A 66 2.74 14.52 -12.71
CA LEU A 66 2.58 14.07 -11.32
C LEU A 66 1.47 13.03 -11.18
N CYS A 67 1.74 11.96 -10.43
CA CYS A 67 0.76 10.91 -10.14
C CYS A 67 -0.47 11.48 -9.41
N ARG A 68 -1.64 11.40 -10.05
CA ARG A 68 -2.93 11.89 -9.52
C ARG A 68 -4.03 10.82 -9.54
N VAL A 69 -3.66 9.57 -9.29
CA VAL A 69 -4.68 8.53 -9.14
C VAL A 69 -4.91 8.18 -7.69
N SER A 70 -6.02 7.50 -7.45
CA SER A 70 -6.31 6.91 -6.16
C SER A 70 -5.12 6.10 -5.65
N PHE A 71 -4.79 6.27 -4.37
CA PHE A 71 -3.74 5.49 -3.72
C PHE A 71 -4.04 3.98 -3.70
N LEU A 72 -5.29 3.56 -3.89
CA LEU A 72 -5.62 2.14 -4.10
C LEU A 72 -5.04 1.56 -5.40
N LEU A 73 -4.59 2.41 -6.33
CA LEU A 73 -3.85 1.99 -7.52
C LEU A 73 -2.34 1.83 -7.27
N CYS A 74 -1.81 2.33 -6.15
CA CYS A 74 -0.39 2.12 -5.78
C CYS A 74 -0.05 0.63 -5.67
N PHE A 75 -0.98 -0.23 -5.24
CA PHE A 75 -0.76 -1.68 -5.21
C PHE A 75 -0.42 -2.30 -6.57
N ALA A 76 -0.80 -1.65 -7.68
CA ALA A 76 -0.43 -2.06 -9.05
C ALA A 76 0.65 -1.17 -9.69
N CYS A 77 1.29 -0.29 -8.92
CA CYS A 77 2.33 0.61 -9.42
C CYS A 77 3.72 0.05 -9.08
N PRO A 78 4.66 -0.06 -10.03
CA PRO A 78 6.02 -0.49 -9.71
C PRO A 78 6.77 0.54 -8.86
N ASN A 79 6.47 1.84 -8.98
CA ASN A 79 7.09 2.91 -8.18
C ASN A 79 6.64 2.90 -6.71
N ALA A 80 5.65 2.05 -6.37
CA ALA A 80 5.16 1.94 -5.00
C ALA A 80 5.95 0.88 -4.22
N LEU A 81 6.26 1.21 -2.97
CA LEU A 81 7.00 0.35 -2.04
C LEU A 81 6.32 0.36 -0.67
N ALA A 82 6.15 -0.81 -0.06
CA ALA A 82 5.78 -0.95 1.33
C ALA A 82 6.99 -1.40 2.16
N THR A 83 7.03 -1.02 3.43
CA THR A 83 7.98 -1.53 4.40
C THR A 83 7.22 -2.12 5.58
N ALA A 84 7.92 -2.69 6.55
CA ALA A 84 7.30 -3.24 7.74
C ALA A 84 6.48 -2.22 8.54
N ARG A 85 6.78 -0.91 8.43
CA ARG A 85 5.97 0.16 9.05
C ARG A 85 4.60 0.35 8.40
N HIS A 86 4.46 -0.03 7.13
CA HIS A 86 3.22 0.12 6.37
C HIS A 86 2.23 -1.03 6.58
N LEU A 87 2.72 -2.20 7.01
CA LEU A 87 1.88 -3.39 7.14
C LEU A 87 0.66 -3.21 8.07
N PRO A 88 0.75 -2.56 9.25
CA PRO A 88 -0.43 -2.31 10.10
C PRO A 88 -1.59 -1.66 9.36
N ARG A 89 -1.33 -0.56 8.63
CA ARG A 89 -2.38 0.15 7.89
C ARG A 89 -2.88 -0.60 6.67
N ILE A 90 -2.03 -1.40 6.02
CA ILE A 90 -2.45 -2.25 4.87
C ILE A 90 -3.38 -3.38 5.36
N VAL A 91 -3.06 -4.01 6.50
CA VAL A 91 -3.96 -5.01 7.13
C VAL A 91 -5.30 -4.36 7.49
N TYR A 92 -5.27 -3.15 8.07
CA TYR A 92 -6.49 -2.42 8.37
C TYR A 92 -7.30 -2.09 7.10
N LEU A 93 -6.66 -1.59 6.04
CA LEU A 93 -7.30 -1.36 4.75
C LEU A 93 -7.98 -2.61 4.22
N PHE A 94 -7.35 -3.78 4.33
CA PHE A 94 -7.95 -5.05 3.90
C PHE A 94 -9.22 -5.39 4.68
N GLN A 95 -9.19 -5.27 6.02
CA GLN A 95 -10.38 -5.49 6.86
C GLN A 95 -11.49 -4.48 6.57
N SER A 96 -11.14 -3.23 6.31
CA SER A 96 -12.12 -2.19 5.96
C SER A 96 -12.75 -2.44 4.60
N LEU A 97 -11.98 -2.92 3.60
CA LEU A 97 -12.51 -3.33 2.30
C LEU A 97 -13.43 -4.57 2.42
N GLN A 98 -13.09 -5.53 3.29
CA GLN A 98 -13.98 -6.67 3.59
C GLN A 98 -15.29 -6.22 4.24
N SER A 99 -15.22 -5.26 5.16
CA SER A 99 -16.40 -4.67 5.80
C SER A 99 -17.24 -3.90 4.78
N LEU A 100 -16.61 -3.16 3.86
CA LEU A 100 -17.29 -2.45 2.78
C LEU A 100 -18.06 -3.41 1.87
N ARG A 101 -17.49 -4.58 1.57
CA ARG A 101 -18.13 -5.62 0.75
C ARG A 101 -19.49 -6.07 1.29
N SER A 102 -19.68 -6.10 2.61
CA SER A 102 -20.93 -6.56 3.22
C SER A 102 -22.05 -5.54 3.15
N VAL A 103 -21.75 -4.27 2.85
CA VAL A 103 -22.71 -3.16 2.87
C VAL A 103 -22.99 -2.54 1.50
N VAL A 104 -22.12 -2.74 0.50
CA VAL A 104 -22.35 -2.21 -0.86
C VAL A 104 -23.07 -3.21 -1.77
N PRO A 105 -23.88 -2.74 -2.74
CA PRO A 105 -24.45 -3.61 -3.75
C PRO A 105 -23.38 -4.41 -4.51
N ALA A 106 -23.67 -5.67 -4.83
CA ALA A 106 -22.70 -6.55 -5.50
C ALA A 106 -22.19 -5.99 -6.84
N ALA A 107 -23.03 -5.27 -7.59
CA ALA A 107 -22.63 -4.61 -8.83
C ALA A 107 -21.60 -3.49 -8.59
N VAL A 108 -21.79 -2.69 -7.54
CA VAL A 108 -20.85 -1.63 -7.12
C VAL A 108 -19.54 -2.25 -6.64
N TRP A 109 -19.61 -3.30 -5.82
CA TRP A 109 -18.40 -4.04 -5.40
C TRP A 109 -17.57 -4.50 -6.60
N LYS A 110 -18.23 -5.15 -7.56
CA LYS A 110 -17.59 -5.70 -8.75
C LYS A 110 -16.95 -4.62 -9.64
N ALA A 111 -17.63 -3.49 -9.80
CA ALA A 111 -17.15 -2.39 -10.64
C ALA A 111 -15.99 -1.63 -9.98
N ASP A 112 -16.11 -1.32 -8.69
CA ASP A 112 -15.29 -0.27 -8.07
C ASP A 112 -14.27 -0.79 -7.06
N TRP A 113 -14.44 -1.99 -6.49
CA TRP A 113 -13.70 -2.41 -5.29
C TRP A 113 -13.01 -3.76 -5.41
N GLU A 114 -13.60 -4.72 -6.14
CA GLU A 114 -13.13 -6.11 -6.21
C GLU A 114 -11.66 -6.22 -6.63
N ALA A 115 -11.25 -5.45 -7.64
CA ALA A 115 -9.88 -5.46 -8.13
C ALA A 115 -8.87 -4.83 -7.14
N HIS A 116 -9.31 -3.89 -6.29
CA HIS A 116 -8.47 -3.32 -5.24
C HIS A 116 -8.34 -4.28 -4.07
N HIS A 117 -9.46 -4.82 -3.58
CA HIS A 117 -9.47 -5.82 -2.51
C HIS A 117 -8.59 -7.02 -2.84
N ARG A 118 -8.70 -7.55 -4.06
CA ARG A 118 -7.85 -8.67 -4.50
C ARG A 118 -6.37 -8.33 -4.44
N ARG A 119 -5.93 -7.16 -4.92
CA ARG A 119 -4.51 -6.76 -4.87
C ARG A 119 -4.00 -6.59 -3.44
N VAL A 120 -4.81 -6.01 -2.55
CA VAL A 120 -4.42 -5.88 -1.15
C VAL A 120 -4.28 -7.26 -0.50
N GLY A 121 -5.23 -8.16 -0.74
CA GLY A 121 -5.17 -9.54 -0.26
C GLY A 121 -3.95 -10.29 -0.81
N ASP A 122 -3.73 -10.26 -2.12
CA ASP A 122 -2.61 -10.90 -2.79
C ASP A 122 -1.26 -10.39 -2.23
N LEU A 123 -1.14 -9.09 -1.91
CA LEU A 123 0.07 -8.52 -1.30
C LEU A 123 0.26 -9.03 0.13
N LEU A 124 -0.80 -9.09 0.93
CA LEU A 124 -0.72 -9.58 2.31
C LEU A 124 -0.39 -11.08 2.34
N ASP A 125 -1.02 -11.89 1.50
CA ASP A 125 -0.76 -13.35 1.43
C ASP A 125 0.71 -13.66 1.10
N GLN A 126 1.39 -12.76 0.38
CA GLN A 126 2.82 -12.90 0.04
C GLN A 126 3.77 -12.43 1.15
N HIS A 127 3.33 -11.55 2.05
CA HIS A 127 4.24 -10.77 2.90
C HIS A 127 3.85 -10.66 4.38
N ALA A 128 2.66 -11.13 4.77
CA ALA A 128 2.18 -11.10 6.14
C ALA A 128 1.38 -12.38 6.45
N ASP A 129 1.82 -13.15 7.44
CA ASP A 129 1.04 -14.29 7.91
C ASP A 129 -0.25 -13.76 8.57
N PRO A 130 -1.45 -14.27 8.21
CA PRO A 130 -2.70 -13.89 8.85
C PRO A 130 -2.69 -13.95 10.38
N ARG A 131 -1.87 -14.84 10.97
CA ARG A 131 -1.66 -14.96 12.42
C ARG A 131 -1.00 -13.72 13.04
N GLN A 132 -0.27 -12.95 12.24
CA GLN A 132 0.38 -11.69 12.65
C GLN A 132 -0.57 -10.50 12.57
N HIS A 133 -1.71 -10.60 11.88
CA HIS A 133 -2.64 -9.48 11.70
C HIS A 133 -3.08 -8.83 13.02
N PRO A 134 -3.47 -9.58 14.08
CA PRO A 134 -3.82 -8.95 15.36
C PRO A 134 -2.68 -8.14 15.97
N ALA A 135 -1.44 -8.64 15.89
CA ALA A 135 -0.26 -7.95 16.40
C ALA A 135 0.10 -6.71 15.58
N LEU A 136 -0.08 -6.76 14.25
CA LEU A 136 0.09 -5.60 13.37
C LEU A 136 -0.96 -4.53 13.68
N LEU A 137 -2.24 -4.92 13.83
CA LEU A 137 -3.32 -4.00 14.14
C LEU A 137 -3.20 -3.36 15.52
N ALA A 138 -2.62 -4.06 16.50
CA ALA A 138 -2.32 -3.50 17.82
C ALA A 138 -1.32 -2.34 17.78
N ARG A 139 -0.55 -2.21 16.68
CA ARG A 139 0.41 -1.12 16.46
C ARG A 139 -0.16 0.04 15.66
N LEU A 140 -1.37 -0.11 15.12
CA LEU A 140 -2.00 0.89 14.27
C LEU A 140 -2.40 2.12 15.09
N THR A 141 -1.93 3.29 14.67
CA THR A 141 -2.27 4.56 15.30
C THR A 141 -3.63 5.10 14.82
N GLY A 142 -4.23 6.00 15.61
CA GLY A 142 -5.46 6.70 15.20
C GLY A 142 -5.27 7.53 13.92
N GLN A 143 -4.08 8.09 13.72
CA GLN A 143 -3.74 8.85 12.51
C GLN A 143 -3.73 7.96 11.26
N GLU A 144 -3.11 6.77 11.35
CA GLU A 144 -3.09 5.80 10.24
C GLU A 144 -4.49 5.27 9.95
N ARG A 145 -5.29 5.01 10.99
CA ARG A 145 -6.71 4.64 10.83
C ARG A 145 -7.47 5.70 10.04
N GLY A 146 -7.41 6.96 10.49
CA GLY A 146 -8.09 8.07 9.82
C GLY A 146 -7.55 8.36 8.40
N LEU A 147 -6.29 8.04 8.11
CA LEU A 147 -5.74 8.11 6.75
C LEU A 147 -6.41 7.09 5.82
N ILE A 148 -6.54 5.83 6.26
CA ILE A 148 -7.21 4.78 5.49
C ILE A 148 -8.71 5.03 5.36
N ASP A 149 -9.37 5.53 6.41
CA ASP A 149 -10.80 5.84 6.34
C ASP A 149 -11.05 6.95 5.29
N ARG A 150 -10.25 8.02 5.28
CA ARG A 150 -10.33 9.08 4.25
C ARG A 150 -10.03 8.56 2.84
N LEU A 151 -9.12 7.58 2.70
CA LEU A 151 -8.86 6.92 1.42
C LEU A 151 -10.12 6.22 0.89
N LEU A 152 -10.78 5.43 1.74
CA LEU A 152 -11.98 4.68 1.36
C LEU A 152 -13.20 5.57 1.14
N GLU A 153 -13.28 6.68 1.85
CA GLU A 153 -14.25 7.76 1.60
C GLU A 153 -13.94 8.58 0.32
N ARG A 154 -12.86 8.23 -0.40
CA ARG A 154 -12.37 8.92 -1.61
C ARG A 154 -12.03 10.40 -1.38
N ARG A 155 -11.76 10.78 -0.13
CA ARG A 155 -11.33 12.14 0.25
C ARG A 155 -9.85 12.42 -0.01
N LEU A 156 -9.12 11.40 -0.47
CA LEU A 156 -7.71 11.49 -0.88
C LEU A 156 -7.51 11.29 -2.38
N ASP A 157 -8.58 10.99 -3.13
CA ASP A 157 -8.52 11.02 -4.59
C ASP A 157 -8.40 12.51 -5.01
N PRO A 158 -7.49 12.87 -5.94
CA PRO A 158 -7.16 14.26 -6.28
C PRO A 158 -8.07 14.94 -7.31
#